data_AF-A0A4Q3TX34-F1
#
_entry.id   AF-A0A4Q3TX34-F1
#
_cell.length_a   1.000
_cell.length_b   1.000
_cell.length_c   1.000
_cell.angle_alpha   90.00
_cell.angle_beta   90.00
_cell.angle_gamma   90.00
#
_symmetry.space_group_name_H-M   'P 1'
#
loop_
_entity.id
_entity.type
_entity.pdbx_description
1 polymer ?
#
loop_
_entity_poly.entity_id
_entity_poly.type
_entity_poly.pdbx_seq_one_letter_code
_entity_poly.pdbx_strand_id
1 'polypeptide(L)'
;MSQSSDALGGAGLGIVDWAVIESVSGNVVAQGRTQIGAGDVTVDEHRNSDNVTYYRKRIKLSGPFSFSIDEHPTRSSGDLKGFGFKGEKEDHNTFSWEWFNIVNPNEAVKLQEDGRVGIEICQFDKGWEVARTDFLSDVSLRITRFDGDPSLEPFWRVIIKQGSWVAWPPAV
;
A
#
# COMPACT_ATOMS: atom_id res chain seq x y z
N MET A 1 12.31 25.47 -14.58
CA MET A 1 13.15 24.25 -14.64
C MET A 1 12.21 23.08 -14.85
N SER A 2 12.05 22.63 -16.09
CA SER A 2 11.25 21.45 -16.43
C SER A 2 12.19 20.25 -16.31
N GLN A 3 11.99 19.41 -15.31
CA GLN A 3 12.62 18.10 -15.28
C GLN A 3 11.75 17.12 -16.06
N SER A 4 12.43 16.36 -16.91
CA SER A 4 11.92 15.48 -17.95
C SER A 4 11.12 14.30 -17.39
N SER A 5 9.97 14.05 -17.99
CA SER A 5 9.13 12.84 -17.82
C SER A 5 9.75 11.55 -18.40
N ASP A 6 10.99 11.60 -18.90
CA ASP A 6 11.63 10.50 -19.65
C ASP A 6 12.48 9.53 -18.80
N ALA A 7 12.51 9.69 -17.46
CA ALA A 7 13.33 8.81 -16.59
C ALA A 7 12.68 7.45 -16.25
N LEU A 8 11.41 7.23 -16.60
CA LEU A 8 10.68 5.99 -16.25
C LEU A 8 10.64 4.94 -17.39
N GLY A 9 11.31 5.20 -18.52
CA GLY A 9 11.24 4.36 -19.73
C GLY A 9 11.89 2.96 -19.67
N GLY A 10 12.20 2.43 -18.48
CA GLY A 10 12.80 1.09 -18.37
C GLY A 10 13.18 0.65 -16.94
N ALA A 11 13.12 1.54 -15.95
CA ALA A 11 13.29 1.15 -14.55
C ALA A 11 11.95 0.63 -14.00
N GLY A 12 11.94 -0.58 -13.43
CA GLY A 12 10.77 -1.11 -12.73
C GLY A 12 10.31 -0.15 -11.64
N LEU A 13 9.00 -0.11 -11.37
CA LEU A 13 8.40 0.63 -10.28
C LEU A 13 8.58 -0.05 -8.92
N GLY A 14 9.24 -1.21 -8.83
CA GLY A 14 9.50 -1.81 -7.54
C GLY A 14 9.84 -3.28 -7.59
N ILE A 15 10.18 -3.80 -6.41
CA ILE A 15 10.30 -5.21 -6.14
C ILE A 15 9.69 -5.48 -4.77
N VAL A 16 8.79 -6.44 -4.70
CA VAL A 16 8.10 -6.82 -3.47
C VAL A 16 8.29 -8.31 -3.23
N ASP A 17 8.98 -8.66 -2.15
CA ASP A 17 9.00 -10.01 -1.60
C ASP A 17 7.83 -10.12 -0.59
N TRP A 18 6.98 -11.13 -0.73
CA TRP A 18 5.73 -11.22 0.04
C TRP A 18 5.33 -12.66 0.39
N ALA A 19 4.51 -12.78 1.44
CA ALA A 19 3.85 -14.02 1.83
C ALA A 19 2.42 -13.73 2.29
N VAL A 20 1.51 -14.68 2.10
CA VAL A 20 0.16 -14.66 2.67
C VAL A 20 0.03 -15.81 3.65
N ILE A 21 -0.33 -15.47 4.88
CA ILE A 21 -0.49 -16.41 5.99
C ILE A 21 -1.97 -16.47 6.35
N GLU A 22 -2.52 -17.67 6.51
CA GLU A 22 -3.82 -17.86 7.14
C GLU A 22 -3.64 -17.77 8.67
N SER A 23 -4.30 -16.80 9.31
CA SER A 23 -4.03 -16.44 10.71
C SER A 23 -4.32 -17.55 11.71
N VAL A 24 -5.35 -18.36 11.46
CA VAL A 24 -5.76 -19.43 12.39
C VAL A 24 -4.76 -20.57 12.41
N SER A 25 -4.33 -21.03 11.23
CA SER A 25 -3.43 -22.17 11.11
C SER A 25 -1.95 -21.79 11.15
N GLY A 26 -1.63 -20.52 10.85
CA GLY A 26 -0.26 -20.05 10.65
C GLY A 26 0.36 -20.52 9.34
N ASN A 27 -0.41 -21.19 8.47
CA ASN A 27 0.11 -21.73 7.22
C ASN A 27 0.31 -20.63 6.17
N VAL A 28 1.43 -20.71 5.45
CA VAL A 28 1.66 -19.91 4.25
C VAL A 28 0.82 -20.47 3.11
N VAL A 29 -0.17 -19.70 2.65
CA VAL A 29 -1.09 -20.11 1.57
C VAL A 29 -0.63 -19.61 0.20
N ALA A 30 0.20 -18.57 0.16
CA ALA A 30 0.85 -18.07 -1.05
C ALA A 30 2.12 -17.29 -0.67
N GLN A 31 3.12 -17.24 -1.55
CA GLN A 31 4.31 -16.39 -1.38
C GLN A 31 5.00 -16.17 -2.72
N GLY A 32 5.81 -15.12 -2.82
CA GLY A 32 6.56 -14.87 -4.04
C GLY A 32 7.37 -13.59 -4.00
N ARG A 33 7.99 -13.30 -5.16
CA ARG A 33 8.66 -12.05 -5.47
C ARG A 33 7.99 -11.45 -6.70
N THR A 34 7.49 -10.23 -6.57
CA THR A 34 6.84 -9.49 -7.66
C THR A 34 7.74 -8.34 -8.07
N GLN A 35 8.18 -8.33 -9.33
CA GLN A 35 8.76 -7.14 -9.94
C GLN A 35 7.62 -6.29 -10.51
N ILE A 36 7.57 -5.02 -10.13
CA ILE A 36 6.45 -4.13 -10.45
C ILE A 36 6.87 -3.26 -11.64
N GLY A 37 6.11 -3.30 -12.72
CA GLY A 37 6.16 -2.36 -13.83
C GLY A 37 5.02 -1.35 -13.78
N ALA A 38 5.06 -0.36 -14.68
CA ALA A 38 4.03 0.67 -14.76
C ALA A 38 2.62 0.11 -15.04
N GLY A 39 2.52 -0.98 -15.80
CA GLY A 39 1.24 -1.64 -16.08
C GLY A 39 0.68 -2.50 -14.95
N ASP A 40 1.46 -2.73 -13.88
CA ASP A 40 1.06 -3.59 -12.76
C ASP A 40 0.38 -2.80 -11.63
N VAL A 41 0.34 -1.47 -11.72
CA VAL A 41 -0.27 -0.59 -10.74
C VAL A 41 -1.56 0.01 -11.31
N THR A 42 -2.70 -0.30 -10.68
CA THR A 42 -3.95 0.41 -10.99
C THR A 42 -4.12 1.59 -10.05
N VAL A 43 -4.59 2.72 -10.57
CA VAL A 43 -4.84 3.94 -9.80
C VAL A 43 -6.31 4.29 -9.92
N ASP A 44 -7.02 4.25 -8.80
CA ASP A 44 -8.47 4.45 -8.73
C ASP A 44 -8.79 5.67 -7.84
N GLU A 45 -9.66 6.57 -8.32
CA GLU A 45 -10.24 7.64 -7.50
C GLU A 45 -11.44 7.10 -6.71
N HIS A 46 -11.49 7.41 -5.42
CA HIS A 46 -12.58 7.04 -4.54
C HIS A 46 -13.06 8.24 -3.70
N ARG A 47 -14.26 8.10 -3.12
CA ARG A 47 -14.79 9.02 -2.10
C ARG A 47 -15.20 8.25 -0.87
N ASN A 48 -14.87 8.77 0.31
CA ASN A 48 -15.33 8.22 1.57
C ASN A 48 -16.75 8.73 1.92
N SER A 49 -17.30 8.31 3.07
CA SER A 49 -18.63 8.72 3.55
C SER A 49 -18.78 10.22 3.75
N ASP A 50 -17.68 10.93 3.99
CA ASP A 50 -17.63 12.38 4.18
C ASP A 50 -17.43 13.14 2.86
N ASN A 51 -17.54 12.43 1.72
CA ASN A 51 -17.32 12.96 0.38
C ASN A 51 -15.90 13.51 0.14
N VAL A 52 -14.92 13.07 0.94
CA VAL A 52 -13.50 13.38 0.76
C VAL A 52 -12.92 12.42 -0.27
N THR A 53 -12.25 12.98 -1.28
CA THR A 53 -11.56 12.21 -2.32
C THR A 53 -10.28 11.59 -1.76
N TYR A 54 -10.04 10.34 -2.14
CA TYR A 54 -8.79 9.63 -1.91
C TYR A 54 -8.45 8.80 -3.14
N TYR A 55 -7.18 8.47 -3.29
CA TYR A 55 -6.69 7.65 -4.39
C TYR A 55 -6.16 6.34 -3.85
N ARG A 56 -6.51 5.25 -4.53
CA ARG A 56 -6.00 3.92 -4.26
C ARG A 56 -5.05 3.51 -5.37
N LYS A 57 -3.83 3.14 -5.00
CA LYS A 57 -2.83 2.59 -5.93
C LYS A 57 -2.60 1.13 -5.57
N ARG A 58 -3.09 0.21 -6.39
CA ARG A 58 -3.15 -1.23 -6.12
C ARG A 58 -2.13 -1.99 -6.96
N ILE A 59 -1.46 -2.95 -6.33
CA ILE A 59 -0.58 -3.93 -6.96
C ILE A 59 -1.17 -5.33 -6.74
N LYS A 60 -1.32 -6.08 -7.84
CA LYS A 60 -1.70 -7.48 -7.77
C LYS A 60 -0.50 -8.34 -7.40
N LEU A 61 -0.70 -9.28 -6.47
CA LEU A 61 0.26 -10.32 -6.13
C LEU A 61 -0.05 -11.56 -6.97
N SER A 62 0.12 -12.77 -6.42
CA SER A 62 -0.35 -13.98 -7.11
C SER A 62 -1.79 -14.34 -6.72
N GLY A 63 -2.50 -15.00 -7.63
CA GLY A 63 -3.84 -15.52 -7.36
C GLY A 63 -4.83 -14.39 -7.07
N PRO A 64 -5.69 -14.52 -6.03
CA PRO A 64 -6.68 -13.49 -5.71
C PRO A 64 -6.12 -12.38 -4.82
N PHE A 65 -4.83 -12.38 -4.47
CA PHE A 65 -4.27 -11.44 -3.49
C PHE A 65 -3.72 -10.18 -4.13
N SER A 66 -3.91 -9.05 -3.45
CA SER A 66 -3.33 -7.75 -3.80
C SER A 66 -3.03 -6.95 -2.55
N PHE A 67 -2.26 -5.87 -2.70
CA PHE A 67 -2.18 -4.82 -1.68
C PHE A 67 -2.25 -3.44 -2.34
N SER A 68 -2.67 -2.43 -1.58
CA SER A 68 -2.77 -1.06 -2.07
C SER A 68 -2.34 -0.05 -1.03
N ILE A 69 -1.83 1.09 -1.49
CA ILE A 69 -1.77 2.32 -0.70
C ILE A 69 -3.02 3.16 -0.99
N ASP A 70 -3.62 3.67 0.07
CA ASP A 70 -4.75 4.59 0.04
C ASP A 70 -4.27 5.91 0.65
N GLU A 71 -4.33 6.99 -0.13
CA GLU A 71 -3.82 8.30 0.30
C GLU A 71 -4.74 9.45 -0.11
N HIS A 72 -4.62 10.54 0.65
CA HIS A 72 -5.32 11.80 0.40
C HIS A 72 -4.27 12.86 0.05
N PRO A 73 -4.10 13.21 -1.24
CA PRO A 73 -3.18 14.25 -1.64
C PRO A 73 -3.45 15.55 -0.88
N THR A 74 -2.40 16.20 -0.39
CA THR A 74 -2.53 17.41 0.44
C THR A 74 -1.98 18.65 -0.26
N ARG A 75 -2.39 19.83 0.22
CA ARG A 75 -1.93 21.12 -0.33
C ARG A 75 -0.46 21.41 -0.02
N SER A 76 0.03 20.96 1.12
CA SER A 76 1.42 21.06 1.52
C SER A 76 1.93 19.72 2.05
N SER A 77 3.24 19.46 1.90
CA SER A 77 3.87 18.25 2.44
C SER A 77 3.71 18.15 3.96
N GLY A 78 3.67 19.28 4.67
CA GLY A 78 3.45 19.32 6.11
C GLY A 78 2.06 18.87 6.56
N ASP A 79 1.06 18.90 5.67
CA ASP A 79 -0.31 18.44 5.95
C ASP A 79 -0.46 16.93 5.77
N LEU A 80 0.44 16.27 5.06
CA LEU A 80 0.45 14.81 4.91
C LEU A 80 0.93 14.19 6.21
N LYS A 81 0.00 13.70 7.04
CA LYS A 81 0.30 13.11 8.35
C LYS A 81 0.37 11.59 8.35
N GLY A 82 -0.15 10.95 7.32
CA GLY A 82 -0.20 9.50 7.23
C GLY A 82 -0.89 9.03 5.96
N PHE A 83 -0.91 7.71 5.79
CA PHE A 83 -1.56 7.00 4.69
C PHE A 83 -1.98 5.60 5.15
N GLY A 84 -2.87 4.96 4.39
CA GLY A 84 -3.33 3.61 4.67
C GLY A 84 -2.69 2.59 3.72
N PHE A 85 -2.34 1.42 4.23
CA PHE A 85 -2.17 0.22 3.40
C PHE A 85 -3.37 -0.72 3.58
N LYS A 86 -3.68 -1.46 2.52
CA LYS A 86 -4.70 -2.52 2.53
C LYS A 86 -4.12 -3.79 1.94
N GLY A 87 -4.43 -4.94 2.55
CA GLY A 87 -4.38 -6.24 1.91
C GLY A 87 -5.79 -6.61 1.40
N GLU A 88 -5.89 -7.23 0.23
CA GLU A 88 -7.17 -7.64 -0.35
C GLU A 88 -7.09 -9.07 -0.89
N LYS A 89 -8.24 -9.75 -0.88
CA LYS A 89 -8.47 -11.03 -1.56
C LYS A 89 -9.70 -10.89 -2.46
N GLU A 90 -9.48 -10.72 -3.77
CA GLU A 90 -10.49 -10.26 -4.76
C GLU A 90 -11.75 -11.13 -4.85
N ASP A 91 -11.67 -12.42 -4.51
CA ASP A 91 -12.78 -13.38 -4.56
C ASP A 91 -13.58 -13.47 -3.24
N HIS A 92 -13.31 -12.58 -2.28
CA HIS A 92 -13.99 -12.52 -0.98
C HIS A 92 -14.39 -11.09 -0.62
N ASN A 93 -15.50 -10.92 0.10
CA ASN A 93 -15.82 -9.63 0.70
C ASN A 93 -14.91 -9.43 1.91
N THR A 94 -13.87 -8.61 1.75
CA THR A 94 -12.83 -8.43 2.75
C THR A 94 -12.69 -6.99 3.18
N PHE A 95 -12.17 -6.81 4.39
CA PHE A 95 -11.78 -5.52 4.92
C PHE A 95 -10.35 -5.57 5.43
N SER A 96 -9.63 -4.51 5.12
CA SER A 96 -8.26 -4.29 5.57
C SER A 96 -8.06 -2.80 5.68
N TRP A 97 -7.48 -2.35 6.79
CA TRP A 97 -7.08 -0.97 6.96
C TRP A 97 -5.92 -0.88 7.96
N GLU A 98 -4.71 -0.64 7.44
CA GLU A 98 -3.49 -0.47 8.22
C GLU A 98 -2.98 0.95 8.09
N TRP A 99 -3.12 1.75 9.15
CA TRP A 99 -2.69 3.14 9.14
C TRP A 99 -1.19 3.26 9.42
N PHE A 100 -0.53 4.16 8.70
CA PHE A 100 0.85 4.57 8.96
C PHE A 100 0.87 6.06 9.27
N ASN A 101 1.53 6.42 10.38
CA ASN A 101 1.80 7.81 10.75
C ASN A 101 3.19 8.22 10.26
N ILE A 102 3.27 9.35 9.57
CA ILE A 102 4.53 9.95 9.17
C ILE A 102 5.18 10.55 10.42
N VAL A 103 6.30 9.97 10.83
CA VAL A 103 7.04 10.39 12.04
C VAL A 103 8.12 11.41 11.73
N ASN A 104 8.63 11.41 10.49
CA ASN A 104 9.54 12.40 9.94
C ASN A 104 9.44 12.40 8.40
N PRO A 105 10.05 13.36 7.68
CA PRO A 105 9.88 13.47 6.22
C PRO A 105 10.25 12.22 5.40
N ASN A 106 11.02 11.29 5.96
CA ASN A 106 11.52 10.12 5.26
C ASN A 106 11.01 8.80 5.84
N GLU A 107 10.12 8.82 6.85
CA GLU A 107 9.70 7.60 7.53
C GLU A 107 8.25 7.68 8.05
N ALA A 108 7.55 6.55 7.93
CA ALA A 108 6.27 6.31 8.58
C ALA A 108 6.26 5.01 9.38
N VAL A 109 5.49 5.01 10.47
CA VAL A 109 5.35 3.87 11.39
C VAL A 109 3.90 3.44 11.44
N LYS A 110 3.68 2.13 11.37
CA LYS A 110 2.37 1.50 11.47
C LYS A 110 1.75 1.81 12.84
N LEU A 111 0.47 2.17 12.85
CA LEU A 111 -0.26 2.44 14.09
C LEU A 111 -0.56 1.18 14.90
N GLN A 112 -0.77 0.05 14.22
CA GLN A 112 -1.11 -1.22 14.84
C GLN A 112 -0.04 -2.26 14.53
N GLU A 113 0.49 -2.90 15.58
CA GLU A 113 1.60 -3.88 15.44
C GLU A 113 2.89 -3.23 14.92
N ASP A 114 3.93 -4.04 14.73
CA ASP A 114 5.19 -3.58 14.16
C ASP A 114 5.05 -3.33 12.65
N GLY A 115 5.72 -2.29 12.18
CA GLY A 115 5.77 -1.94 10.77
C GLY A 115 6.41 -0.58 10.56
N ARG A 116 7.50 -0.54 9.81
CA ARG A 116 8.23 0.70 9.48
C ARG A 116 8.48 0.76 7.99
N VAL A 117 8.25 1.94 7.42
CA VAL A 117 8.53 2.20 6.01
C VAL A 117 9.29 3.51 5.86
N GLY A 118 10.27 3.51 4.96
CA GLY A 118 10.87 4.70 4.41
C GLY A 118 9.92 5.26 3.35
N ILE A 119 9.85 6.57 3.24
CA ILE A 119 8.97 7.24 2.26
C ILE A 119 9.70 8.35 1.53
N GLU A 120 9.28 8.57 0.29
CA GLU A 120 9.55 9.80 -0.46
C GLU A 120 8.22 10.48 -0.74
N ILE A 121 8.14 11.78 -0.46
CA ILE A 121 6.94 12.58 -0.65
C ILE A 121 7.23 13.60 -1.77
N CYS A 122 6.43 13.59 -2.82
CA CYS A 122 6.58 14.48 -3.96
C CYS A 122 5.30 15.29 -4.21
N GLN A 123 5.47 16.46 -4.83
CA GLN A 123 4.36 17.27 -5.29
C GLN A 123 3.99 16.86 -6.73
N PHE A 124 2.71 16.55 -6.93
CA PHE A 124 2.08 16.29 -8.22
C PHE A 124 0.89 17.24 -8.43
N ASP A 125 0.18 17.06 -9.55
CA ASP A 125 -0.93 17.93 -9.94
C ASP A 125 -2.08 17.96 -8.93
N LYS A 126 -2.32 16.83 -8.23
CA LYS A 126 -3.38 16.72 -7.20
C LYS A 126 -2.94 17.16 -5.80
N GLY A 127 -1.64 17.33 -5.58
CA GLY A 127 -1.08 17.69 -4.28
C GLY A 127 0.19 16.91 -3.94
N TRP A 128 0.53 16.91 -2.66
CA TRP A 128 1.64 16.12 -2.12
C TRP A 128 1.19 14.70 -1.81
N GLU A 129 1.95 13.72 -2.30
CA GLU A 129 1.65 12.28 -2.22
C GLU A 129 2.91 11.48 -1.87
N VAL A 130 2.72 10.25 -1.39
CA VAL A 130 3.80 9.28 -1.24
C VAL A 130 4.19 8.77 -2.62
N ALA A 131 5.36 9.19 -3.10
CA ALA A 131 5.92 8.77 -4.39
C ALA A 131 6.72 7.47 -4.28
N ARG A 132 7.23 7.13 -3.09
CA ARG A 132 7.99 5.90 -2.86
C ARG A 132 7.75 5.35 -1.46
N THR A 133 7.77 4.03 -1.33
CA THR A 133 7.80 3.33 -0.07
C THR A 133 8.92 2.28 -0.09
N ASP A 134 9.80 2.30 0.91
CA ASP A 134 10.80 1.27 1.17
C ASP A 134 10.40 0.54 2.47
N PHE A 135 10.23 -0.78 2.42
CA PHE A 135 9.82 -1.56 3.59
C PHE A 135 11.04 -1.81 4.50
N LEU A 136 11.14 -1.03 5.59
CA LEU A 136 12.28 -1.07 6.52
C LEU A 136 12.17 -2.21 7.55
N SER A 137 10.97 -2.75 7.72
CA SER A 137 10.69 -3.99 8.44
C SER A 137 9.71 -4.84 7.64
N ASP A 138 9.49 -6.08 8.07
CA ASP A 138 8.31 -6.82 7.65
C ASP A 138 7.05 -6.03 8.07
N VAL A 139 6.09 -5.92 7.15
CA VAL A 139 4.81 -5.24 7.36
C VAL A 139 3.69 -6.25 7.15
N SER A 140 2.89 -6.48 8.19
CA SER A 140 1.70 -7.33 8.13
C SER A 140 0.45 -6.50 7.82
N LEU A 141 -0.27 -6.84 6.75
CA LEU A 141 -1.57 -6.28 6.40
C LEU A 141 -2.67 -7.29 6.70
N ARG A 142 -3.55 -6.96 7.65
CA ARG A 142 -4.66 -7.80 8.11
C ARG A 142 -5.78 -7.82 7.10
N ILE A 143 -6.28 -9.00 6.75
CA ILE A 143 -7.46 -9.18 5.91
C ILE A 143 -8.52 -9.91 6.74
N THR A 144 -9.59 -9.19 7.08
CA THR A 144 -10.76 -9.73 7.77
C THR A 144 -11.85 -10.05 6.74
N ARG A 145 -12.62 -11.12 6.97
CA ARG A 145 -13.76 -11.48 6.12
C ARG A 145 -15.02 -10.79 6.62
N PHE A 146 -15.85 -10.33 5.69
CA PHE A 146 -17.18 -9.77 5.97
C PHE A 146 -18.32 -10.72 5.58
N ASP A 147 -18.02 -11.99 5.32
CA ASP A 147 -18.97 -13.01 4.83
C ASP A 147 -19.91 -13.55 5.94
N GLY A 148 -20.41 -12.69 6.83
CA GLY A 148 -21.34 -13.06 7.91
C GLY A 148 -20.69 -13.57 9.19
N ASP A 149 -19.36 -13.55 9.30
CA ASP A 149 -18.65 -13.77 10.56
C ASP A 149 -18.52 -12.43 11.31
N PRO A 150 -19.05 -12.30 12.55
CA PRO A 150 -18.91 -11.08 13.34
C PRO A 150 -17.50 -10.85 13.88
N SER A 151 -16.57 -11.78 13.68
CA SER A 151 -15.19 -11.66 14.15
C SER A 151 -14.44 -10.55 13.41
N LEU A 152 -13.88 -9.62 14.17
CA LEU A 152 -12.93 -8.62 13.65
C LEU A 152 -11.50 -9.18 13.53
N GLU A 153 -11.29 -10.46 13.88
CA GLU A 153 -9.99 -11.10 13.78
C GLU A 153 -9.56 -11.28 12.30
N PRO A 154 -8.29 -11.03 11.96
CA PRO A 154 -7.80 -11.22 10.60
C PRO A 154 -7.86 -12.70 10.23
N PHE A 155 -8.45 -13.03 9.09
CA PHE A 155 -8.42 -14.39 8.54
C PHE A 155 -7.12 -14.65 7.78
N TRP A 156 -6.64 -13.65 7.03
CA TRP A 156 -5.34 -13.69 6.37
C TRP A 156 -4.47 -12.50 6.77
N ARG A 157 -3.17 -12.66 6.57
CA ARG A 157 -2.18 -11.59 6.66
C ARG A 157 -1.32 -11.59 5.41
N VAL A 158 -1.30 -10.45 4.70
CA VAL A 158 -0.32 -10.21 3.62
C VAL A 158 0.91 -9.61 4.29
N ILE A 159 2.02 -10.34 4.29
CA ILE A 159 3.30 -9.89 4.81
C ILE A 159 4.14 -9.36 3.65
N ILE A 160 4.44 -8.06 3.67
CA ILE A 160 5.44 -7.47 2.77
C ILE A 160 6.78 -7.48 3.50
N LYS A 161 7.80 -8.07 2.88
CA LYS A 161 9.09 -8.32 3.53
C LYS A 161 9.98 -7.09 3.52
N GLN A 162 10.78 -6.98 4.58
CA GLN A 162 11.85 -5.99 4.67
C GLN A 162 12.74 -6.02 3.42
N GLY A 163 13.13 -4.85 2.92
CA GLY A 163 13.93 -4.69 1.71
C GLY A 163 13.11 -4.60 0.42
N SER A 164 11.81 -4.88 0.47
CA SER A 164 10.88 -4.55 -0.62
C SER A 164 10.79 -3.04 -0.80
N TRP A 165 10.45 -2.60 -2.01
CA TRP A 165 10.19 -1.19 -2.29
C TRP A 165 9.25 -1.01 -3.48
N VAL A 166 8.53 0.12 -3.48
CA VAL A 166 7.60 0.53 -4.54
C VAL A 166 7.74 2.02 -4.80
N ALA A 167 7.86 2.41 -6.06
CA ALA A 167 7.63 3.75 -6.55
C ALA A 167 6.19 3.84 -7.06
N TRP A 168 5.39 4.70 -6.44
CA TRP A 168 3.97 4.84 -6.73
C TRP A 168 3.76 5.85 -7.86
N PRO A 169 2.99 5.50 -8.90
CA PRO A 169 2.59 6.48 -9.91
C PRO A 169 1.75 7.58 -9.26
N PRO A 170 1.75 8.81 -9.79
CA PRO A 170 0.92 9.89 -9.26
C PRO A 170 -0.57 9.61 -9.44
N ALA A 171 -1.40 10.21 -8.59
CA ALA A 171 -2.83 10.28 -8.84
C ALA A 171 -3.12 11.04 -10.15
N VAL A 172 -4.02 10.52 -10.98
CA VAL A 172 -4.44 11.11 -12.28
C VAL A 172 -5.69 11.98 -12.15
#